data_AF-A0A7Y2C785-F1
#
_entry.id   AF-A0A7Y2C785-F1
#
_cell.length_a   1.000
_cell.length_b   1.000
_cell.length_c   1.000
_cell.angle_alpha   90.00
_cell.angle_beta   90.00
_cell.angle_gamma   90.00
#
_symmetry.space_group_name_H-M   'P 1'
#
loop_
_entity.id
_entity.type
_entity.pdbx_description
1 polymer ?
#
loop_
_entity_poly.entity_id
_entity_poly.type
_entity_poly.pdbx_seq_one_letter_code
_entity_poly.pdbx_strand_id
1 'polypeptide(L)' 'MFGSSNNKKDKLQEKYKELMEESYRLSHIDRKKSDLKRGEAEEVGKLLDELETQGEG' A
#
# COMPACT_ATOMS: atom_id res chain seq x y z
N MET A 1 3.77 -25.64 -0.73
CA MET A 1 2.70 -24.68 -0.40
C MET A 1 3.16 -23.83 0.78
N PHE A 2 3.73 -22.65 0.53
CA PHE A 2 4.20 -21.71 1.55
C PHE A 2 3.06 -20.69 1.81
N GLY A 3 2.09 -21.05 2.66
CA GLY A 3 0.72 -20.51 2.62
C GLY A 3 0.34 -19.48 3.69
N SER A 4 1.27 -18.84 4.40
CA SER A 4 0.89 -17.93 5.51
C SER A 4 1.62 -16.58 5.53
N SER A 5 2.88 -16.52 5.10
CA SER A 5 3.63 -15.26 5.06
C SER A 5 3.25 -14.38 3.87
N ASN A 6 2.95 -14.99 2.71
CA ASN A 6 2.52 -14.25 1.53
C ASN A 6 1.22 -13.48 1.78
N ASN A 7 0.27 -14.04 2.53
CA ASN A 7 -1.05 -13.44 2.71
C ASN A 7 -1.02 -12.04 3.35
N LYS A 8 -0.11 -11.77 4.31
CA LYS A 8 0.00 -10.46 4.95
C LYS A 8 0.61 -9.42 4.01
N LYS A 9 1.67 -9.81 3.28
CA LYS A 9 2.33 -8.99 2.28
C LYS A 9 1.39 -8.70 1.11
N ASP A 10 0.72 -9.72 0.58
CA ASP A 10 -0.25 -9.61 -0.50
C ASP A 10 -1.38 -8.65 -0.13
N LYS A 11 -1.92 -8.75 1.09
CA LYS A 11 -2.95 -7.83 1.59
C LYS A 11 -2.46 -6.38 1.67
N LEU A 12 -1.22 -6.15 2.09
CA LEU A 12 -0.66 -4.81 2.13
C LEU A 12 -0.35 -4.27 0.73
N GLN A 13 0.10 -5.13 -0.20
CA GLN A 13 0.29 -4.75 -1.61
C GLN A 13 -1.03 -4.38 -2.26
N GLU A 14 -2.08 -5.19 -2.03
CA GLU A 14 -3.42 -4.92 -2.54
C GLU A 14 -3.94 -3.59 -1.99
N LYS A 15 -3.80 -3.35 -0.68
CA LYS A 15 -4.20 -2.09 -0.04
C LYS A 15 -3.40 -0.90 -0.56
N TYR A 16 -2.09 -1.04 -0.76
CA TYR A 16 -1.26 -0.01 -1.36
C TYR A 16 -1.76 0.37 -2.76
N LYS A 17 -2.02 -0.64 -3.59
CA LYS A 17 -2.52 -0.46 -4.95
C LYS A 17 -3.89 0.22 -4.97
N GLU A 18 -4.81 -0.22 -4.11
CA GLU A 18 -6.12 0.40 -3.96
C GLU A 18 -6.01 1.88 -3.57
N LEU A 19 -5.19 2.20 -2.57
CA LEU A 19 -4.98 3.58 -2.12
C LEU A 19 -4.37 4.45 -3.23
N MET A 20 -3.42 3.91 -4.01
CA MET A 20 -2.85 4.61 -5.16
C MET A 20 -3.88 4.87 -6.26
N GLU A 21 -4.67 3.86 -6.64
CA GLU A 21 -5.75 4.02 -7.62
C GLU A 21 -6.83 4.99 -7.14
N GLU A 22 -7.18 4.95 -5.86
CA GLU A 22 -8.13 5.86 -5.25
C GLU A 22 -7.58 7.29 -5.20
N SER A 23 -6.28 7.47 -4.87
CA SER A 23 -5.60 8.76 -4.93
C SER A 23 -5.61 9.34 -6.34
N TYR A 24 -5.40 8.51 -7.37
CA TYR A 24 -5.41 8.94 -8.77
C TYR A 24 -6.82 9.36 -9.21
N ARG A 25 -7.84 8.56 -8.87
CA ARG A 25 -9.24 8.91 -9.14
C ARG A 25 -9.64 10.20 -8.44
N LEU A 26 -9.25 10.37 -7.18
CA LEU A 26 -9.50 11.58 -6.40
C LEU A 26 -8.69 12.77 -6.92
N SER A 27 -7.53 12.57 -7.56
CA SER A 27 -6.75 13.70 -8.11
C SER A 27 -7.54 14.50 -9.15
N HIS A 28 -8.49 13.84 -9.83
CA HIS A 28 -9.38 14.46 -10.81
C HIS A 28 -10.65 15.09 -10.20
N ILE A 29 -10.95 14.82 -8.92
CA ILE A 29 -12.20 15.23 -8.26
C ILE A 29 -11.92 16.15 -7.06
N ASP A 30 -11.05 15.71 -6.16
CA ASP A 30 -10.70 16.35 -4.89
C ASP A 30 -9.21 16.13 -4.58
N ARG A 31 -8.42 17.17 -4.89
CA ARG A 31 -6.96 17.19 -4.66
C ARG A 31 -6.60 16.94 -3.20
N LYS A 32 -7.38 17.45 -2.24
CA LYS A 32 -7.08 17.30 -0.82
C LYS A 32 -7.22 15.85 -0.38
N LYS A 33 -8.28 15.16 -0.84
CA LYS A 33 -8.44 13.72 -0.58
C LYS A 33 -7.43 12.88 -1.34
N SER A 34 -7.05 13.28 -2.55
CA SER A 34 -5.96 12.63 -3.30
C SER A 34 -4.65 12.65 -2.52
N ASP A 35 -4.24 13.82 -2.02
CA ASP A 35 -3.01 13.98 -1.24
C ASP A 35 -3.05 13.13 0.05
N LEU A 36 -4.20 13.06 0.73
CA LEU A 36 -4.39 12.19 1.89
C LEU A 36 -4.21 10.71 1.55
N LYS A 37 -4.87 10.23 0.48
CA LYS A 37 -4.79 8.83 0.05
C LYS A 37 -3.40 8.43 -0.44
N ARG A 38 -2.69 9.36 -1.07
CA ARG A 38 -1.31 9.15 -1.47
C ARG A 38 -0.39 9.04 -0.25
N GLY A 39 -0.61 9.84 0.79
CA GLY A 39 0.09 9.71 2.07
C GLY A 39 -0.17 8.37 2.76
N GLU A 40 -1.43 7.91 2.79
CA GLU A 40 -1.78 6.57 3.30
C GLU A 40 -1.06 5.46 2.51
N ALA A 41 -0.98 5.59 1.17
CA ALA A 41 -0.27 4.64 0.33
C ALA A 41 1.24 4.63 0.65
N GLU A 42 1.89 5.79 0.78
CA GLU A 42 3.32 5.86 1.12
C GLU A 42 3.64 5.18 2.47
N GLU A 43 2.77 5.32 3.48
CA GLU A 43 2.93 4.60 4.75
C GLU A 43 2.80 3.09 4.58
N VAL A 44 1.82 2.62 3.81
CA VAL A 44 1.65 1.19 3.52
C VAL A 44 2.85 0.64 2.73
N GLY A 45 3.40 1.42 1.80
CA GLY A 45 4.60 1.06 1.04
C GLY A 45 5.81 0.85 1.96
N LYS A 46 6.04 1.76 2.91
CA LYS A 46 7.10 1.61 3.92
C LYS A 46 6.94 0.34 4.76
N LEU A 47 5.71 0.05 5.21
CA LEU A 47 5.42 -1.18 5.95
C LEU A 47 5.67 -2.43 5.10
N LEU A 48 5.45 -2.34 3.79
CA LEU A 48 5.74 -3.41 2.85
C LEU A 48 7.25 -3.68 2.76
N ASP A 49 8.03 -2.62 2.56
CA ASP A 49 9.48 -2.67 2.44
C ASP A 49 10.12 -3.18 3.74
N GLU A 50 9.60 -2.76 4.91
CA GLU A 50 10.02 -3.26 6.22
C GLU A 50 9.72 -4.75 6.39
N LEU A 51 8.55 -5.22 5.94
CA LEU A 51 8.19 -6.63 5.99
C LEU A 51 9.02 -7.49 5.03
N GLU A 52 9.35 -6.97 3.85
CA GLU A 52 10.28 -7.61 2.93
C GLU A 52 11.68 -7.72 3.55
N THR A 53 12.19 -6.61 4.09
CA THR A 53 13.52 -6.54 4.72
C THR A 53 13.62 -7.45 5.95
N GLN A 54 12.58 -7.51 6.80
CA GLN A 54 12.56 -8.39 7.97
C GLN A 54 12.43 -9.89 7.62
N GLY A 55 11.97 -10.22 6.41
CA GLY A 55 11.85 -11.60 5.93
C GLY A 55 13.13 -12.17 5.31
N GLU A 56 14.13 -11.34 5.03
CA GLU A 56 15.39 -11.71 4.35
C GLU A 56 16.61 -11.84 5.28
N GLY A 57 16.43 -11.74 6.61
CA GLY A 57 17.48 -11.94 7.62
C GLY A 57 17.41 -13.29 8.33
#